data_AF-A0A2E2WIK7-F1
#
_entry.id   AF-A0A2E2WIK7-F1
#
_cell.length_a   1.000
_cell.length_b   1.000
_cell.length_c   1.000
_cell.angle_alpha   90.00
_cell.angle_beta   90.00
_cell.angle_gamma   90.00
#
_symmetry.space_group_name_H-M   'P 1'
#
loop_
_entity.id
_entity.type
_entity.pdbx_description
1 polymer ?
#
loop_
_entity_poly.entity_id
_entity_poly.type
_entity_poly.pdbx_seq_one_letter_code
_entity_poly.pdbx_strand_id
1 'polypeptide(L)' 'MALLPIGSIVTSLDGFIARKDGALDWLNEANTVVPEGEDCGFQEFIDSVD' A
#
# COMPACT_ATOMS: atom_id res chain seq x y z
N MET A 1 -2.85 -25.08 -4.35
CA MET A 1 -3.94 -24.10 -4.41
C MET A 1 -3.42 -22.82 -3.78
N ALA A 2 -2.78 -21.96 -4.58
CA ALA A 2 -2.30 -20.67 -4.10
C ALA A 2 -3.51 -19.71 -4.13
N LEU A 3 -3.86 -19.15 -2.97
CA LEU A 3 -4.77 -18.02 -2.91
C LEU A 3 -3.99 -16.85 -3.51
N LEU A 4 -4.30 -16.45 -4.74
CA LEU A 4 -3.75 -15.22 -5.30
C LEU A 4 -4.20 -14.04 -4.41
N PRO A 5 -3.30 -13.11 -4.06
CA PRO A 5 -3.65 -11.94 -3.27
C PRO A 5 -4.74 -11.13 -3.97
N ILE A 6 -5.83 -10.86 -3.27
CA ILE A 6 -6.98 -10.11 -3.78
C ILE A 6 -6.67 -8.61 -3.61
N GLY A 7 -5.69 -8.09 -4.35
CA GLY A 7 -5.32 -6.66 -4.39
C GLY A 7 -4.40 -6.17 -3.25
N SER A 8 -3.46 -5.27 -3.57
CA SER A 8 -2.74 -4.47 -2.57
C SER A 8 -3.47 -3.15 -2.33
N ILE A 9 -3.91 -2.89 -1.10
CA ILE A 9 -4.56 -1.62 -0.72
C ILE A 9 -3.88 -1.11 0.55
N VAL A 10 -3.59 0.20 0.59
CA VAL A 10 -3.09 0.87 1.79
C VAL A 10 -4.18 1.81 2.30
N THR A 11 -4.51 1.68 3.59
CA THR A 11 -5.47 2.55 4.27
C THR A 11 -4.84 3.15 5.52
N SER A 12 -5.33 4.31 5.92
CA SER A 12 -5.11 4.82 7.27
C SER A 12 -5.72 3.87 8.32
N LEU A 13 -5.35 4.03 9.59
CA LEU A 13 -5.83 3.19 10.70
C LEU A 13 -7.37 3.22 10.87
N ASP A 14 -8.00 4.33 10.49
CA ASP A 14 -9.44 4.53 10.47
C ASP A 14 -10.12 4.00 9.19
N GLY A 15 -9.37 3.32 8.30
CA GLY A 15 -9.91 2.56 7.16
C GLY A 15 -10.17 3.39 5.90
N PHE A 16 -9.65 4.61 5.81
CA PHE A 16 -9.79 5.46 4.64
C PHE A 16 -8.54 5.42 3.76
N ILE A 17 -8.72 5.56 2.44
CA ILE A 17 -7.60 5.62 1.49
C ILE A 17 -7.12 7.07 1.33
N ALA A 18 -8.05 8.02 1.28
CA ALA A 18 -7.74 9.44 1.11
C ALA A 18 -8.45 10.29 2.16
N ARG A 19 -7.88 11.46 2.44
CA ARG A 19 -8.55 12.51 3.23
C ARG A 19 -9.77 13.04 2.47
N LYS A 20 -10.59 13.85 3.15
CA LYS A 20 -11.82 14.43 2.55
C LYS A 20 -11.56 15.31 1.34
N ASP A 21 -10.39 15.92 1.27
CA ASP A 21 -9.90 16.73 0.16
C ASP A 21 -9.13 15.91 -0.90
N GLY A 22 -9.04 14.59 -0.74
CA GLY A 22 -8.30 13.70 -1.62
C GLY A 22 -6.81 13.56 -1.29
N ALA A 23 -6.31 14.23 -0.25
CA ALA A 23 -4.89 14.17 0.10
C ALA A 23 -4.46 12.77 0.60
N LEU A 24 -3.20 12.44 0.32
CA LEU A 24 -2.50 11.22 0.75
C LEU A 24 -1.28 11.55 1.64
N ASP A 25 -1.32 12.69 2.31
CA ASP A 25 -0.27 13.17 3.22
C ASP A 25 0.10 12.14 4.29
N TRP A 26 -0.90 11.44 4.83
CA TRP A 26 -0.74 10.37 5.80
C TRP A 26 0.09 9.19 5.27
N LEU A 27 -0.03 8.88 3.97
CA LEU A 27 0.72 7.81 3.33
C LEU A 27 2.17 8.26 3.12
N ASN A 28 2.38 9.51 2.72
CA ASN A 28 3.73 10.07 2.58
C ASN A 28 4.46 10.10 3.93
N GLU A 29 3.77 10.47 5.02
CA GLU A 29 4.32 10.43 6.38
C GLU A 29 4.68 8.99 6.78
N ALA A 30 3.79 8.02 6.54
CA ALA A 30 4.07 6.61 6.81
C ALA A 30 5.27 6.08 5.99
N ASN A 31 5.46 6.53 4.75
CA ASN A 31 6.62 6.15 3.95
C ASN A 31 7.95 6.66 4.50
N THR A 32 7.97 7.68 5.37
CA THR A 32 9.22 8.18 5.97
C THR A 32 9.86 7.21 6.95
N VAL A 33 9.11 6.22 7.45
CA VAL A 33 9.62 5.19 8.37
C VAL A 33 9.92 3.85 7.68
N VAL A 34 9.63 3.76 6.37
CA VAL A 34 9.95 2.57 5.57
C VAL A 34 11.45 2.55 5.28
N PRO A 35 12.15 1.42 5.49
CA PRO A 35 13.56 1.29 5.14
C PRO A 35 13.83 1.61 3.67
N GLU A 36 14.96 2.23 3.38
CA GLU A 36 15.36 2.51 1.99
C GLU A 36 15.46 1.21 1.18
N GLY A 37 14.78 1.15 0.04
CA GLY A 37 14.74 -0.01 -0.86
C GLY A 37 13.68 -1.07 -0.51
N GLU A 38 12.90 -0.89 0.56
CA GLU A 38 11.74 -1.73 0.87
C GLU A 38 10.51 -1.29 0.03
N ASP A 39 9.81 -2.26 -0.53
CA ASP A 39 8.67 -2.05 -1.45
C ASP A 39 7.35 -2.63 -0.90
N CYS A 40 7.38 -3.15 0.33
CA CYS A 40 6.20 -3.62 1.06
C CYS A 40 5.39 -4.69 0.30
N GLY A 41 6.06 -5.49 -0.54
CA GLY A 41 5.43 -6.54 -1.34
C GLY A 41 4.65 -6.05 -2.57
N PHE A 42 4.78 -4.78 -2.96
CA PHE A 42 4.09 -4.24 -4.14
C PHE A 42 4.55 -4.92 -5.44
N GLN A 43 5.86 -5.05 -5.67
CA GLN A 43 6.41 -5.69 -6.86
C GLN A 43 6.06 -7.18 -6.91
N GLU A 44 6.15 -7.91 -5.79
CA GLU A 44 5.73 -9.31 -5.72
C GLU A 44 4.25 -9.47 -6.09
N PHE A 45 3.40 -8.54 -5.63
CA PHE A 45 1.99 -8.50 -6.01
C PHE A 45 1.83 -8.26 -7.51
N ILE A 46 2.48 -7.24 -8.08
CA ILE A 46 2.41 -6.92 -9.51
C ILE A 46 2.91 -8.07 -10.38
N ASP A 47 4.01 -8.73 -9.99
CA ASP A 47 4.57 -9.88 -10.70
C ASP A 47 3.64 -11.11 -10.67
N SER A 48 2.71 -11.16 -9.72
CA SER A 48 1.71 -12.24 -9.60
C SER A 48 0.47 -12.04 -10.49
N VAL A 49 0.30 -10.85 -11.06
CA VAL A 49 -0.81 -10.52 -11.96
C VAL A 49 -0.41 -10.86 -13.40
N ASP A 50 -1.20 -11.71 -14.06
CA ASP A 50 -1.07 -12.07 -15.49
C ASP A 50 -1.65 -10.99 -16.41
#